data_AF-A0A3N6N4B3-F1
#
_entry.id   AF-A0A3N6N4B3-F1
#
_cell.length_a   1.000
_cell.length_b   1.000
_cell.length_c   1.000
_cell.angle_alpha   90.00
_cell.angle_beta   90.00
_cell.angle_gamma   90.00
#
_symmetry.space_group_name_H-M   'P 1'
#
loop_
_entity.id
_entity.type
_entity.pdbx_description
1 polymer ?
#
loop_
_entity_poly.entity_id
_entity_poly.type
_entity_poly.pdbx_seq_one_letter_code
_entity_poly.pdbx_strand_id
1 'polypeptide(L)'
;MQSPEASTAVSPTRTAIQLALLAFADEVVGTLARLIAYVGTLALFAMLALAALGQLPDLRNNEPAGKPGWSVAGRSHPAFAVSRPDSSEKTASYTILRHPEGGRRDVLRWTDDAGKPVAELEIYRQGAEFDVTRPATADLAAQMGLGAATALEQAGLIGTKFGPVALFRPTGTAEGAQGCLGYLKRSEEPALQISGFSCRGDSLPARRAAIACTLNRLTLLASGNEPRLAELFAHAELKRGGCDPAGSVDWLLGAANAQLRGAL
;
A
#
# COMPACT_ATOMS: atom_id res chain seq x y z
N MET A 1 -24.49 -16.43 -117.90
CA MET A 1 -24.97 -15.42 -116.92
C MET A 1 -24.55 -15.87 -115.53
N GLN A 2 -24.32 -14.89 -114.63
CA GLN A 2 -24.02 -14.97 -113.20
C GLN A 2 -22.54 -15.05 -112.77
N SER A 3 -22.01 -13.86 -112.49
CA SER A 3 -20.98 -13.61 -111.46
C SER A 3 -21.55 -13.94 -110.07
N PRO A 4 -20.66 -14.20 -109.10
CA PRO A 4 -20.89 -13.73 -107.74
C PRO A 4 -19.70 -12.93 -107.21
N GLU A 5 -20.06 -12.08 -106.26
CA GLU A 5 -19.38 -10.90 -105.79
C GLU A 5 -18.20 -11.18 -104.87
N ALA A 6 -17.26 -10.23 -104.86
CA ALA A 6 -16.27 -10.10 -103.82
C ALA A 6 -16.98 -9.67 -102.51
N SER A 7 -17.03 -10.57 -101.52
CA SER A 7 -17.38 -10.21 -100.15
C SER A 7 -16.10 -9.75 -99.42
N THR A 8 -16.00 -8.45 -99.19
CA THR A 8 -14.95 -7.86 -98.36
C THR A 8 -15.15 -8.27 -96.90
N ALA A 9 -14.31 -9.17 -96.40
CA ALA A 9 -14.24 -9.49 -94.99
C ALA A 9 -13.62 -8.31 -94.22
N VAL A 10 -14.49 -7.55 -93.54
CA VAL A 10 -14.11 -6.56 -92.53
C VAL A 10 -13.32 -7.26 -91.43
N SER A 11 -12.12 -6.76 -91.11
CA SER A 11 -11.26 -7.27 -90.04
C SER A 11 -11.84 -6.92 -88.66
N PRO A 12 -12.47 -7.85 -87.90
CA PRO A 12 -13.12 -7.55 -86.63
C PRO A 12 -12.22 -7.81 -85.41
N THR A 13 -11.01 -8.34 -85.63
CA THR A 13 -10.18 -8.92 -84.59
C THR A 13 -9.46 -7.87 -83.73
N ARG A 14 -9.02 -6.76 -84.32
CA ARG A 14 -8.20 -5.76 -83.59
C ARG A 14 -9.02 -4.94 -82.60
N THR A 15 -10.23 -4.52 -82.97
CA THR A 15 -11.17 -3.80 -82.10
C THR A 15 -11.70 -4.70 -80.99
N ALA A 16 -11.99 -5.97 -81.28
CA ALA A 16 -12.41 -6.95 -80.27
C ALA A 16 -11.32 -7.20 -79.21
N ILE A 17 -10.05 -7.32 -79.62
CA ILE A 17 -8.92 -7.49 -78.69
C ILE A 17 -8.71 -6.24 -77.83
N GLN A 18 -8.85 -5.04 -78.40
CA GLN A 18 -8.74 -3.78 -77.64
C GLN A 18 -9.86 -3.62 -76.61
N LEU A 19 -11.10 -3.99 -76.96
CA LEU A 19 -12.23 -3.98 -76.03
C LEU A 19 -12.07 -5.01 -74.91
N ALA A 20 -11.59 -6.21 -75.23
CA ALA A 20 -11.31 -7.24 -74.24
C ALA A 20 -10.18 -6.83 -73.27
N LEU A 21 -9.14 -6.13 -73.76
CA LEU A 21 -8.05 -5.63 -72.93
C LEU A 21 -8.51 -4.50 -71.99
N LEU A 22 -9.38 -3.61 -72.46
CA LEU A 22 -9.97 -2.54 -71.64
C LEU A 22 -10.91 -3.12 -70.57
N ALA A 23 -11.73 -4.12 -70.92
CA ALA A 23 -12.60 -4.81 -69.96
C ALA A 23 -11.78 -5.54 -68.88
N PHE A 24 -10.71 -6.22 -69.28
CA PHE A 24 -9.79 -6.87 -68.34
C PHE A 24 -9.09 -5.86 -67.43
N ALA A 25 -8.63 -4.73 -67.99
CA ALA A 25 -8.01 -3.67 -67.20
C ALA A 25 -8.98 -3.07 -66.17
N ASP A 26 -10.24 -2.85 -66.54
CA ASP A 26 -11.27 -2.34 -65.63
C ASP A 26 -11.57 -3.33 -64.48
N GLU A 27 -11.60 -4.63 -64.78
CA GLU A 27 -11.79 -5.68 -63.77
C GLU A 27 -10.58 -5.83 -62.83
N VAL A 28 -9.35 -5.68 -63.34
CA VAL A 28 -8.12 -5.65 -62.53
C VAL A 28 -8.09 -4.41 -61.63
N VAL A 29 -8.44 -3.24 -62.15
CA VAL A 29 -8.52 -2.00 -61.35
C VAL A 29 -9.61 -2.12 -60.29
N GLY A 30 -10.78 -2.67 -60.63
CA GLY A 30 -11.87 -2.88 -59.69
C GLY A 30 -11.51 -3.87 -58.57
N THR A 31 -10.82 -4.97 -58.90
CA THR A 31 -10.36 -5.94 -57.90
C THR A 31 -9.26 -5.36 -57.02
N LEU A 32 -8.30 -4.61 -57.58
CA LEU A 32 -7.25 -3.92 -56.82
C LEU A 32 -7.84 -2.87 -55.87
N ALA A 33 -8.80 -2.07 -56.34
CA ALA A 33 -9.47 -1.06 -55.52
C ALA A 33 -10.23 -1.69 -54.34
N ARG A 34 -10.91 -2.82 -54.56
CA ARG A 34 -11.57 -3.57 -53.47
C ARG A 34 -10.55 -4.12 -52.47
N LEU A 35 -9.43 -4.65 -52.95
CA LEU A 35 -8.38 -5.20 -52.09
C LEU A 35 -7.76 -4.11 -51.20
N ILE A 36 -7.49 -2.93 -51.76
CA ILE A 36 -7.01 -1.76 -50.99
C ILE A 36 -8.05 -1.33 -49.96
N ALA A 37 -9.34 -1.28 -50.33
CA ALA A 37 -10.42 -0.94 -49.41
C ALA A 37 -10.50 -1.94 -48.24
N TYR A 38 -10.41 -3.25 -48.52
CA TYR A 38 -10.40 -4.27 -47.47
C TYR A 38 -9.20 -4.14 -46.54
N VAL A 39 -7.99 -3.97 -47.08
CA VAL A 39 -6.78 -3.78 -46.26
C VAL A 39 -6.88 -2.50 -45.42
N GLY A 40 -7.39 -1.40 -46.00
CA GLY A 40 -7.60 -0.15 -45.29
C GLY A 40 -8.61 -0.28 -44.14
N THR A 41 -9.74 -0.95 -44.37
CA THR A 41 -10.72 -1.21 -43.30
C THR A 41 -10.15 -2.09 -42.19
N LEU A 42 -9.38 -3.13 -42.53
CA LEU A 42 -8.76 -4.02 -41.55
C LEU A 42 -7.68 -3.31 -40.72
N ALA A 43 -6.89 -2.44 -41.35
CA ALA A 43 -5.93 -1.58 -40.66
C ALA A 43 -6.63 -0.58 -39.73
N LEU A 44 -7.75 0.01 -40.15
CA LEU A 44 -8.56 0.89 -39.30
C LEU A 44 -9.10 0.13 -38.08
N PHE A 45 -9.64 -1.08 -38.27
CA PHE A 45 -10.10 -1.92 -37.17
C PHE A 45 -8.96 -2.28 -36.22
N ALA A 46 -7.77 -2.60 -36.73
CA ALA A 46 -6.60 -2.88 -35.92
C ALA A 46 -6.16 -1.64 -35.10
N MET A 47 -6.13 -0.45 -35.70
CA MET A 47 -5.81 0.79 -35.00
C MET A 47 -6.86 1.14 -33.94
N LEU A 48 -8.14 0.99 -34.25
CA LEU A 48 -9.23 1.21 -33.29
C LEU A 48 -9.19 0.20 -32.13
N ALA A 49 -8.88 -1.07 -32.41
CA ALA A 49 -8.72 -2.09 -31.38
C ALA A 49 -7.53 -1.76 -30.46
N LEU A 50 -6.39 -1.34 -31.02
CA LEU A 50 -5.23 -0.92 -30.24
C LEU A 50 -5.53 0.32 -29.39
N ALA A 51 -6.23 1.31 -29.96
CA ALA A 51 -6.65 2.51 -29.22
C ALA A 51 -7.63 2.17 -28.10
N ALA A 52 -8.60 1.28 -28.34
CA ALA A 52 -9.54 0.81 -27.33
C ALA A 52 -8.84 0.00 -26.24
N LEU A 53 -7.88 -0.86 -26.58
CA LEU A 53 -7.04 -1.57 -25.61
C LEU A 53 -6.19 -0.62 -24.76
N GLY A 54 -5.71 0.48 -25.33
CA GLY A 54 -4.97 1.52 -24.61
C GLY A 54 -5.84 2.40 -23.70
N GLN A 55 -7.16 2.40 -23.89
CA GLN A 55 -8.12 3.12 -23.04
C GLN A 55 -8.78 2.24 -21.98
N LEU A 56 -8.53 0.93 -21.99
CA LEU A 56 -8.94 0.08 -20.87
C LEU A 56 -8.11 0.47 -19.64
N PRO A 57 -8.73 0.75 -18.46
CA PRO A 57 -7.97 0.80 -17.23
C PRO A 57 -7.21 -0.52 -17.09
N ASP A 58 -5.92 -0.45 -16.75
CA ASP A 58 -4.99 -1.56 -16.69
C ASP A 58 -5.59 -2.81 -16.02
N LEU A 59 -6.20 -3.70 -16.82
CA LEU A 59 -6.60 -5.05 -16.40
C LEU A 59 -5.39 -6.00 -16.43
N ARG A 60 -4.19 -5.45 -16.57
CA ARG A 60 -2.92 -6.14 -16.72
C ARG A 60 -2.11 -6.18 -15.42
N ASN A 61 -2.78 -6.23 -14.27
CA ASN A 61 -2.19 -6.80 -13.05
C ASN A 61 -2.23 -8.35 -13.08
N ASN A 62 -1.78 -8.94 -14.20
CA ASN A 62 -1.35 -10.34 -14.25
C ASN A 62 0.19 -10.36 -14.36
N GLU A 63 0.84 -9.66 -13.44
CA GLU A 63 2.18 -10.03 -13.00
C GLU A 63 2.06 -11.46 -12.43
N PRO A 64 2.98 -12.40 -12.75
CA PRO A 64 2.87 -13.79 -12.29
C PRO A 64 2.61 -13.79 -10.79
N ALA A 65 1.46 -14.32 -10.36
CA ALA A 65 0.90 -14.23 -9.01
C ALA A 65 1.99 -13.99 -7.96
N GLY A 66 2.28 -12.70 -7.73
CA GLY A 66 3.21 -12.29 -6.70
C GLY A 66 2.70 -12.88 -5.41
N LYS A 67 3.60 -13.44 -4.59
CA LYS A 67 3.32 -14.06 -3.30
C LYS A 67 2.10 -13.40 -2.64
N PRO A 68 1.12 -14.17 -2.11
CA PRO A 68 -0.11 -13.61 -1.54
C PRO A 68 0.23 -12.40 -0.67
N GLY A 69 -0.11 -11.20 -1.15
CA GLY A 69 0.33 -9.95 -0.55
C GLY A 69 -0.72 -9.37 0.39
N TRP A 70 -0.32 -8.40 1.20
CA TRP A 70 -1.24 -7.62 2.02
C TRP A 70 -2.28 -6.92 1.14
N SER A 71 -3.57 -7.13 1.44
CA SER A 71 -4.69 -6.52 0.71
C SER A 71 -5.55 -5.65 1.63
N VAL A 72 -6.04 -4.51 1.10
CA VAL A 72 -6.92 -3.62 1.86
C VAL A 72 -8.29 -4.26 2.03
N ALA A 73 -8.71 -4.44 3.28
CA ALA A 73 -9.98 -5.04 3.62
C ALA A 73 -11.06 -3.98 3.89
N GLY A 74 -11.52 -3.29 2.83
CA GLY A 74 -12.44 -2.15 2.94
C GLY A 74 -13.83 -2.43 3.56
N ARG A 75 -14.23 -3.71 3.67
CA ARG A 75 -15.49 -4.12 4.35
C ARG A 75 -15.30 -4.58 5.79
N SER A 76 -14.08 -4.57 6.32
CA SER A 76 -13.81 -4.98 7.70
C SER A 76 -14.14 -3.85 8.69
N HIS A 77 -14.65 -4.22 9.86
CA HIS A 77 -14.91 -3.27 10.94
C HIS A 77 -13.65 -3.01 11.76
N PRO A 78 -13.45 -1.76 12.26
CA PRO A 78 -12.37 -1.43 13.18
C PRO A 78 -12.41 -2.29 14.44
N ALA A 79 -11.28 -2.92 14.77
CA ALA A 79 -11.12 -3.70 16.00
C ALA A 79 -10.56 -2.87 17.16
N PHE A 80 -9.96 -1.71 16.85
CA PHE A 80 -9.24 -0.88 17.81
C PHE A 80 -9.62 0.59 17.65
N ALA A 81 -9.57 1.34 18.75
CA ALA A 81 -9.69 2.78 18.75
C ALA A 81 -8.73 3.40 19.76
N VAL A 82 -8.38 4.66 19.56
CA VAL A 82 -7.65 5.45 20.56
C VAL A 82 -8.61 6.52 21.08
N SER A 83 -8.99 6.40 22.36
CA SER A 83 -9.93 7.34 22.99
C SER A 83 -9.20 8.61 23.42
N ARG A 84 -9.28 9.68 22.61
CA ARG A 84 -8.72 11.00 22.95
C ARG A 84 -9.82 12.05 23.12
N PRO A 85 -9.73 12.91 24.16
CA PRO A 85 -10.76 13.90 24.45
C PRO A 85 -10.78 15.07 23.45
N ASP A 86 -9.66 15.36 22.77
CA ASP A 86 -9.55 16.54 21.92
C ASP A 86 -9.87 16.24 20.44
N SER A 87 -10.73 17.07 19.87
CA SER A 87 -11.27 16.91 18.51
C SER A 87 -10.25 17.18 17.39
N SER A 88 -9.18 17.94 17.68
CA SER A 88 -8.07 18.23 16.75
C SER A 88 -7.10 17.07 16.57
N GLU A 89 -7.21 16.01 17.37
CA GLU A 89 -6.35 14.83 17.34
C GLU A 89 -7.12 13.56 16.97
N LYS A 90 -8.21 13.69 16.22
CA LYS A 90 -8.93 12.55 15.63
C LYS A 90 -7.98 11.75 14.74
N THR A 91 -8.11 10.43 14.80
CA THR A 91 -7.45 9.53 13.85
C THR A 91 -7.82 9.95 12.44
N ALA A 92 -6.83 10.36 11.65
CA ALA A 92 -7.03 10.86 10.29
C ALA A 92 -7.46 9.73 9.34
N SER A 93 -6.89 8.54 9.51
CA SER A 93 -7.28 7.36 8.73
C SER A 93 -7.16 6.07 9.54
N TYR A 94 -8.06 5.13 9.29
CA TYR A 94 -8.01 3.75 9.79
C TYR A 94 -8.00 2.78 8.60
N THR A 95 -6.89 2.06 8.40
CA THR A 95 -6.74 1.11 7.30
C THR A 95 -6.57 -0.30 7.84
N ILE A 96 -7.34 -1.24 7.29
CA ILE A 96 -7.25 -2.66 7.63
C ILE A 96 -6.61 -3.39 6.46
N LEU A 97 -5.52 -4.10 6.74
CA LEU A 97 -4.86 -4.99 5.79
C LEU A 97 -5.05 -6.44 6.24
N ARG A 98 -5.31 -7.32 5.28
CA ARG A 98 -5.38 -8.76 5.52
C ARG A 98 -4.39 -9.48 4.63
N HIS A 99 -3.74 -10.48 5.21
CA HIS A 99 -2.91 -11.43 4.52
C HIS A 99 -3.73 -12.71 4.25
N PRO A 100 -3.60 -13.34 3.07
CA PRO A 100 -4.27 -14.62 2.79
C PRO A 100 -3.93 -15.74 3.78
N GLU A 101 -2.76 -15.67 4.40
CA GLU A 101 -2.27 -16.65 5.40
C GLU A 101 -2.75 -16.36 6.84
N GLY A 102 -3.71 -15.43 7.00
CA GLY A 102 -4.41 -15.18 8.27
C GLY A 102 -4.00 -13.91 8.99
N GLY A 103 -2.88 -13.28 8.60
CA GLY A 103 -2.43 -12.02 9.17
C GLY A 103 -3.43 -10.88 9.04
N ARG A 104 -3.51 -10.04 10.07
CA ARG A 104 -4.29 -8.80 10.01
C ARG A 104 -3.49 -7.64 10.59
N ARG A 105 -3.41 -6.54 9.85
CA ARG A 105 -2.84 -5.27 10.33
C ARG A 105 -3.95 -4.22 10.38
N ASP A 106 -4.04 -3.54 11.51
CA ASP A 106 -4.92 -2.40 11.71
C ASP A 106 -4.02 -1.15 11.89
N VAL A 107 -4.09 -0.21 10.96
CA VAL A 107 -3.20 0.97 10.91
C VAL A 107 -4.00 2.24 11.17
N LEU A 108 -3.64 2.95 12.23
CA LEU A 108 -4.16 4.26 12.60
C LEU A 108 -3.11 5.32 12.27
N ARG A 109 -3.48 6.34 11.49
CA ARG A 109 -2.58 7.46 11.16
C ARG A 109 -3.15 8.77 11.66
N TRP A 110 -2.25 9.66 12.10
CA TRP A 110 -2.53 11.05 12.43
C TRP A 110 -1.67 11.95 11.57
N THR A 111 -2.25 13.06 11.11
CA THR A 111 -1.58 14.05 10.26
C THR A 111 -1.56 15.41 10.92
N ASP A 112 -0.60 16.26 10.54
CA ASP A 112 -0.66 17.70 10.84
C ASP A 112 -1.66 18.43 9.92
N ASP A 113 -1.80 19.74 10.12
CA ASP A 113 -2.64 20.63 9.31
C ASP A 113 -2.21 20.66 7.83
N ALA A 114 -0.96 20.30 7.53
CA ALA A 114 -0.43 20.20 6.16
C ALA A 114 -0.63 18.80 5.55
N GLY A 115 -1.28 17.88 6.25
CA GLY A 115 -1.52 16.51 5.80
C GLY A 115 -0.32 15.57 5.91
N LYS A 116 0.79 15.99 6.55
CA LYS A 116 1.96 15.15 6.76
C LYS A 116 1.74 14.21 7.94
N PRO A 117 2.15 12.93 7.86
CA PRO A 117 1.96 11.98 8.96
C PRO A 117 2.83 12.38 10.17
N VAL A 118 2.19 12.72 11.28
CA VAL A 118 2.87 13.08 12.55
C VAL A 118 2.91 11.93 13.54
N ALA A 119 2.05 10.94 13.38
CA ALA A 119 2.10 9.70 14.15
C ALA A 119 1.41 8.57 13.40
N GLU A 120 1.85 7.36 13.68
CA GLU A 120 1.25 6.11 13.20
C GLU A 120 1.22 5.08 14.32
N LEU A 121 0.20 4.25 14.31
CA LEU A 121 0.04 3.08 15.16
C LEU A 121 -0.44 1.92 14.30
N GLU A 122 0.39 0.90 14.15
CA GLU A 122 0.08 -0.37 13.53
C GLU A 122 -0.10 -1.44 14.61
N ILE A 123 -1.23 -2.15 14.56
CA ILE A 123 -1.49 -3.34 15.34
C ILE A 123 -1.49 -4.53 14.38
N TYR A 124 -0.45 -5.34 14.44
CA TYR A 124 -0.28 -6.52 13.61
C TYR A 124 -0.59 -7.79 14.41
N ARG A 125 -1.64 -8.49 14.01
CA ARG A 125 -1.93 -9.87 14.41
C ARG A 125 -1.26 -10.83 13.44
N GLN A 126 -0.35 -11.61 13.98
CA GLN A 126 0.50 -12.53 13.23
C GLN A 126 -0.34 -13.72 12.73
N GLY A 127 -0.33 -13.96 11.41
CA GLY A 127 -0.83 -15.19 10.80
C GLY A 127 0.29 -16.16 10.46
N ALA A 128 0.01 -17.12 9.57
CA ALA A 128 1.03 -18.08 9.14
C ALA A 128 2.14 -17.44 8.28
N GLU A 129 1.93 -16.21 7.79
CA GLU A 129 2.96 -15.44 7.07
C GLU A 129 4.06 -14.90 7.95
N PHE A 130 3.89 -15.00 9.27
CA PHE A 130 4.82 -14.40 10.20
C PHE A 130 6.18 -15.11 10.18
N ASP A 131 7.21 -14.40 9.74
CA ASP A 131 8.60 -14.85 9.78
C ASP A 131 9.30 -14.38 11.06
N VAL A 132 9.56 -15.32 11.97
CA VAL A 132 10.26 -15.07 13.24
C VAL A 132 11.71 -14.62 13.05
N THR A 133 12.32 -14.93 11.90
CA THR A 133 13.71 -14.57 11.61
C THR A 133 13.84 -13.12 11.15
N ARG A 134 12.76 -12.52 10.67
CA ARG A 134 12.75 -11.13 10.22
C ARG A 134 12.78 -10.19 11.44
N PRO A 135 13.72 -9.22 11.49
CA PRO A 135 13.75 -8.25 12.58
C PRO A 135 12.45 -7.46 12.64
N ALA A 136 11.82 -7.40 13.82
CA ALA A 136 10.57 -6.67 14.02
C ALA A 136 10.71 -5.15 13.78
N THR A 137 11.94 -4.62 13.79
CA THR A 137 12.27 -3.23 13.47
C THR A 137 12.39 -2.95 11.96
N ALA A 138 12.44 -3.99 11.11
CA ALA A 138 12.60 -3.82 9.66
C ALA A 138 11.44 -3.05 9.02
N ASP A 139 10.21 -3.34 9.46
CA ASP A 139 9.02 -2.62 8.99
C ASP A 139 8.90 -1.21 9.63
N LEU A 140 9.52 -0.99 10.79
CA LEU A 140 9.42 0.26 11.54
C LEU A 140 10.12 1.43 10.83
N ALA A 141 11.28 1.22 10.21
CA ALA A 141 11.98 2.26 9.46
C ALA A 141 11.13 2.74 8.26
N ALA A 142 10.52 1.79 7.53
CA ALA A 142 9.62 2.10 6.43
C ALA A 142 8.36 2.85 6.90
N GLN A 143 7.77 2.45 8.04
CA GLN A 143 6.65 3.18 8.66
C GLN A 143 7.03 4.65 8.96
N MET A 144 8.25 4.89 9.44
CA MET A 144 8.77 6.24 9.72
C MET A 144 9.08 7.07 8.46
N GLY A 145 8.82 6.55 7.25
CA GLY A 145 9.16 7.22 5.99
C GLY A 145 10.66 7.24 5.71
N LEU A 146 11.43 6.38 6.38
CA LEU A 146 12.87 6.24 6.18
C LEU A 146 13.14 5.15 5.13
N GLY A 147 14.30 5.22 4.48
CA GLY A 147 14.71 4.16 3.57
C GLY A 147 14.81 2.82 4.31
N ALA A 148 14.46 1.71 3.66
CA ALA A 148 14.44 0.38 4.28
C ALA A 148 15.80 -0.09 4.85
N ALA A 149 16.90 0.50 4.39
CA ALA A 149 18.26 0.27 4.89
C ALA A 149 18.65 1.18 6.08
N THR A 150 17.78 2.10 6.49
CA THR A 150 18.05 3.01 7.60
C THR A 150 18.07 2.22 8.90
N ALA A 151 19.22 2.21 9.57
CA ALA A 151 19.35 1.55 10.85
C ALA A 151 18.60 2.35 11.94
N LEU A 152 17.95 1.60 12.83
CA LEU A 152 17.29 2.15 14.01
C LEU A 152 18.08 1.72 15.24
N GLU A 153 18.37 2.66 16.12
CA GLU A 153 19.00 2.37 17.41
C GLU A 153 17.96 2.46 18.54
N GLN A 154 18.12 1.62 19.55
CA GLN A 154 17.22 1.60 20.70
C GLN A 154 17.42 2.85 21.57
N ALA A 155 16.37 3.65 21.73
CA ALA A 155 16.33 4.89 22.50
C ALA A 155 15.72 4.71 23.91
N GLY A 156 15.84 3.49 24.46
CA GLY A 156 15.34 3.12 25.79
C GLY A 156 13.93 2.51 25.80
N LEU A 157 13.38 2.36 27.00
CA LEU A 157 12.05 1.76 27.24
C LEU A 157 11.11 2.79 27.86
N ILE A 158 9.81 2.72 27.56
CA ILE A 158 8.74 3.45 28.26
C ILE A 158 7.76 2.50 28.93
N GLY A 159 7.26 2.88 30.10
CA GLY A 159 6.16 2.19 30.75
C GLY A 159 4.83 2.52 30.09
N THR A 160 4.04 1.49 29.79
CA THR A 160 2.67 1.61 29.27
C THR A 160 1.78 0.59 29.95
N LYS A 161 0.47 0.67 29.71
CA LYS A 161 -0.49 -0.33 30.18
C LYS A 161 -0.22 -1.76 29.66
N PHE A 162 0.48 -1.87 28.53
CA PHE A 162 0.93 -3.15 27.96
C PHE A 162 2.31 -3.59 28.49
N GLY A 163 2.80 -2.93 29.55
CA GLY A 163 4.15 -3.12 30.08
C GLY A 163 5.21 -2.25 29.38
N PRO A 164 6.50 -2.60 29.51
CA PRO A 164 7.57 -1.86 28.86
C PRO A 164 7.49 -2.00 27.34
N VAL A 165 7.67 -0.87 26.64
CA VAL A 165 7.69 -0.76 25.18
C VAL A 165 9.03 -0.17 24.75
N ALA A 166 9.66 -0.78 23.76
CA ALA A 166 10.95 -0.34 23.25
C ALA A 166 10.78 0.85 22.31
N LEU A 167 11.68 1.82 22.43
CA LEU A 167 11.73 3.02 21.60
C LEU A 167 12.93 2.97 20.67
N PHE A 168 12.77 3.57 19.51
CA PHE A 168 13.77 3.55 18.44
C PHE A 168 13.92 4.94 17.83
N ARG A 169 15.17 5.34 17.60
CA ARG A 169 15.50 6.56 16.85
C ARG A 169 16.30 6.19 15.59
N PRO A 170 16.18 6.95 14.50
CA PRO A 170 16.98 6.73 13.30
C PRO A 170 18.44 7.05 13.58
N THR A 171 19.36 6.23 13.06
CA THR A 171 20.80 6.54 13.08
C THR A 171 21.21 7.34 11.84
N GLY A 172 22.23 8.19 11.98
CA GLY A 172 22.85 8.88 10.84
C GLY A 172 22.02 10.03 10.24
N THR A 173 20.94 10.46 10.88
CA THR A 173 20.23 11.69 10.51
C THR A 173 20.96 12.90 11.08
N ALA A 174 21.12 13.96 10.27
CA ALA A 174 21.72 15.22 10.74
C ALA A 174 20.90 15.79 11.92
N GLU A 175 21.59 16.34 12.93
CA GLU A 175 20.97 17.11 14.01
C GLU A 175 20.04 18.16 13.41
N GLY A 176 18.73 18.02 13.64
CA GLY A 176 17.71 18.97 13.15
C GLY A 176 16.66 18.39 12.20
N ALA A 177 16.81 17.15 11.70
CA ALA A 177 15.69 16.47 11.03
C ALA A 177 14.66 16.03 12.08
N GLN A 178 13.44 16.59 12.00
CA GLN A 178 12.34 16.40 12.97
C GLN A 178 12.24 14.95 13.49
N GLY A 179 12.68 14.75 14.73
CA GLY A 179 13.08 13.45 15.26
C GLY A 179 11.90 12.57 15.68
N CYS A 180 11.17 12.01 14.73
CA CYS A 180 10.16 11.01 15.03
C CYS A 180 10.76 9.87 15.87
N LEU A 181 10.05 9.46 16.91
CA LEU A 181 10.45 8.35 17.77
C LEU A 181 9.58 7.14 17.42
N GLY A 182 10.23 6.08 16.96
CA GLY A 182 9.59 4.80 16.71
C GLY A 182 9.37 4.04 18.01
N TYR A 183 8.37 3.18 18.04
CA TYR A 183 8.10 2.28 19.17
C TYR A 183 7.66 0.91 18.67
N LEU A 184 7.98 -0.12 19.46
CA LEU A 184 7.65 -1.50 19.16
C LEU A 184 7.41 -2.27 20.45
N LYS A 185 6.30 -2.99 20.48
CA LYS A 185 5.94 -3.96 21.52
C LYS A 185 5.48 -5.24 20.84
N ARG A 186 6.10 -6.36 21.21
CA ARG A 186 5.65 -7.68 20.80
C ARG A 186 5.10 -8.45 21.98
N SER A 187 4.06 -9.23 21.73
CA SER A 187 3.47 -10.20 22.64
C SER A 187 3.43 -11.55 21.92
N GLU A 188 3.78 -12.61 22.65
CA GLU A 188 3.76 -13.99 22.13
C GLU A 188 2.38 -14.61 22.34
N GLU A 189 1.71 -14.30 23.44
CA GLU A 189 0.37 -14.76 23.77
C GLU A 189 -0.54 -13.56 24.11
N PRO A 190 -1.42 -13.12 23.19
CA PRO A 190 -1.56 -13.53 21.78
C PRO A 190 -0.39 -13.08 20.90
N ALA A 191 -0.24 -13.70 19.72
CA ALA A 191 0.76 -13.35 18.72
C ALA A 191 0.45 -11.97 18.09
N LEU A 192 0.80 -10.92 18.82
CA LEU A 192 0.44 -9.53 18.55
C LEU A 192 1.70 -8.66 18.54
N GLN A 193 1.80 -7.78 17.57
CA GLN A 193 2.80 -6.73 17.52
C GLN A 193 2.11 -5.38 17.45
N ILE A 194 2.53 -4.45 18.31
CA ILE A 194 2.10 -3.07 18.31
C ILE A 194 3.33 -2.23 17.97
N SER A 195 3.31 -1.52 16.85
CA SER A 195 4.42 -0.69 16.39
C SER A 195 3.93 0.64 15.85
N GLY A 196 4.84 1.58 15.65
CA GLY A 196 4.53 2.84 14.99
C GLY A 196 5.51 3.92 15.37
N PHE A 197 5.17 5.18 15.09
CA PHE A 197 6.02 6.32 15.43
C PHE A 197 5.22 7.52 15.87
N SER A 198 5.89 8.46 16.54
CA SER A 198 5.34 9.77 16.86
C SER A 198 6.41 10.85 16.73
N CYS A 199 6.09 11.86 15.94
CA CYS A 199 6.88 13.09 15.80
C CYS A 199 6.33 14.22 16.70
N ARG A 200 5.29 13.93 17.49
CA ARG A 200 4.58 14.93 18.31
C ARG A 200 5.39 15.32 19.54
N GLY A 201 5.60 16.62 19.71
CA GLY A 201 6.32 17.21 20.83
C GLY A 201 7.77 17.58 20.47
N ASP A 202 8.17 18.78 20.89
CA ASP A 202 9.46 19.35 20.49
C ASP A 202 10.66 18.68 21.18
N SER A 203 10.44 18.13 22.38
CA SER A 203 11.47 17.45 23.17
C SER A 203 11.31 15.92 23.15
N LEU A 204 12.40 15.20 23.42
CA LEU A 204 12.36 13.74 23.56
C LEU A 204 11.40 13.28 24.68
N PRO A 205 11.37 13.90 25.87
CA PRO A 205 10.37 13.58 26.89
C PRO A 205 8.92 13.78 26.42
N ALA A 206 8.65 14.87 25.68
CA ALA A 206 7.30 15.12 25.13
C ALA A 206 6.88 14.03 24.14
N ARG A 207 7.78 13.61 23.23
CA ARG A 207 7.56 12.50 22.31
C ARG A 207 7.28 11.18 23.03
N ARG A 208 8.04 10.88 24.09
CA ARG A 208 7.83 9.68 24.93
C ARG A 208 6.46 9.70 25.62
N ALA A 209 6.06 10.85 26.18
CA ALA A 209 4.75 11.02 26.81
C ALA A 209 3.60 10.88 25.80
N ALA A 210 3.76 11.41 24.58
CA ALA A 210 2.77 11.27 23.51
C ALA A 210 2.57 9.80 23.10
N ILE A 211 3.65 9.02 23.00
CA ILE A 211 3.57 7.58 22.71
C ILE A 211 2.89 6.84 23.87
N ALA A 212 3.33 7.07 25.11
CA ALA A 212 2.76 6.42 26.29
C ALA A 212 1.25 6.71 26.42
N CYS A 213 0.85 7.96 26.21
CA CYS A 213 -0.57 8.35 26.21
C CYS A 213 -1.36 7.62 25.11
N THR A 214 -0.84 7.57 23.89
CA THR A 214 -1.51 6.89 22.76
C THR A 214 -1.74 5.41 23.07
N LEU A 215 -0.71 4.74 23.59
CA LEU A 215 -0.79 3.33 23.98
C LEU A 215 -1.72 3.11 25.18
N ASN A 216 -1.67 3.97 26.20
CA ASN A 216 -2.58 3.87 27.36
C ASN A 216 -4.04 4.09 26.96
N ARG A 217 -4.31 4.88 25.92
CA ARG A 217 -5.67 5.16 25.39
C ARG A 217 -6.13 4.19 24.30
N LEU A 218 -5.30 3.23 23.89
CA LEU A 218 -5.65 2.23 22.87
C LEU A 218 -6.64 1.19 23.41
N THR A 219 -7.89 1.24 23.00
CA THR A 219 -8.96 0.34 23.44
C THR A 219 -9.29 -0.70 22.37
N LEU A 220 -9.57 -1.93 22.80
CA LEU A 220 -10.13 -2.97 21.95
C LEU A 220 -11.64 -2.76 21.83
N LEU A 221 -12.14 -2.61 20.61
CA LEU A 221 -13.57 -2.50 20.30
C LEU A 221 -14.19 -3.86 20.03
N ALA A 222 -13.47 -4.73 19.31
CA ALA A 222 -13.93 -6.05 18.94
C ALA A 222 -12.76 -7.04 18.87
N SER A 223 -12.79 -8.06 19.72
CA SER A 223 -11.81 -9.16 19.73
C SER A 223 -12.06 -10.19 18.62
N GLY A 224 -13.28 -10.25 18.07
CA GLY A 224 -13.71 -11.39 17.25
C GLY A 224 -13.60 -12.69 18.04
N ASN A 225 -13.10 -13.75 17.40
CA ASN A 225 -12.93 -15.08 18.01
C ASN A 225 -11.57 -15.26 18.71
N GLU A 226 -10.92 -14.19 19.16
CA GLU A 226 -9.61 -14.24 19.83
C GLU A 226 -9.74 -13.91 21.33
N PRO A 227 -9.99 -14.91 22.21
CA PRO A 227 -10.19 -14.66 23.64
C PRO A 227 -8.91 -14.15 24.32
N ARG A 228 -7.74 -14.65 23.93
CA ARG A 228 -6.44 -14.18 24.46
C ARG A 228 -6.18 -12.69 24.16
N LEU A 229 -6.68 -12.19 23.02
CA LEU A 229 -6.62 -10.77 22.70
C LEU A 229 -7.51 -9.94 23.64
N ALA A 230 -8.73 -10.39 23.89
CA ALA A 230 -9.62 -9.75 24.84
C ALA A 230 -9.00 -9.74 26.26
N GLU A 231 -8.41 -10.85 26.67
CA GLU A 231 -7.75 -10.99 27.96
C GLU A 231 -6.54 -10.07 28.12
N LEU A 232 -5.66 -9.99 27.11
CA LEU A 232 -4.51 -9.07 27.14
C LEU A 232 -4.95 -7.63 27.32
N PHE A 233 -5.99 -7.21 26.59
CA PHE A 233 -6.51 -5.85 26.69
C PHE A 233 -7.22 -5.60 28.03
N ALA A 234 -7.98 -6.57 28.54
CA ALA A 234 -8.62 -6.46 29.86
C ALA A 234 -7.58 -6.27 30.98
N HIS A 235 -6.51 -7.07 30.99
CA HIS A 235 -5.42 -6.93 31.94
C HIS A 235 -4.66 -5.61 31.78
N ALA A 236 -4.49 -5.16 30.53
CA ALA A 236 -3.86 -3.87 30.25
C ALA A 236 -4.71 -2.70 30.77
N GLU A 237 -6.04 -2.73 30.60
CA GLU A 237 -6.91 -1.64 31.11
C GLU A 237 -6.80 -1.45 32.63
N LEU A 238 -6.54 -2.51 33.41
CA LEU A 238 -6.28 -2.39 34.86
C LEU A 238 -5.04 -1.54 35.18
N LYS A 239 -4.09 -1.44 34.25
CA LYS A 239 -2.84 -0.68 34.37
C LYS A 239 -2.88 0.63 33.58
N ARG A 240 -4.06 1.07 33.15
CA ARG A 240 -4.20 2.29 32.34
C ARG A 240 -3.77 3.52 33.14
N GLY A 241 -2.60 4.05 32.77
CA GLY A 241 -2.13 5.35 33.26
C GLY A 241 -2.81 6.53 32.58
N GLY A 242 -2.76 7.68 33.25
CA GLY A 242 -3.15 8.97 32.66
C GLY A 242 -2.24 9.39 31.50
N CYS A 243 -2.59 10.50 30.85
CA CYS A 243 -1.75 11.14 29.83
C CYS A 243 -0.94 12.31 30.39
N ASP A 244 -0.99 12.53 31.70
CA ASP A 244 -0.31 13.66 32.33
C ASP A 244 1.20 13.44 32.36
N PRO A 245 2.01 14.40 31.88
CA PRO A 245 3.46 14.30 31.92
C PRO A 245 4.03 14.23 33.36
N ALA A 246 3.24 14.65 34.35
CA ALA A 246 3.59 14.57 35.78
C ALA A 246 3.43 13.16 36.37
N GLY A 247 2.75 12.23 35.69
CA GLY A 247 2.49 10.88 36.18
C GLY A 247 3.65 9.89 36.00
N SER A 248 4.67 10.22 35.21
CA SER A 248 5.84 9.36 35.05
C SER A 248 6.89 9.62 36.13
N VAL A 249 6.52 9.61 37.41
CA VAL A 249 7.47 9.70 38.54
C VAL A 249 8.52 8.57 38.49
N ASP A 250 8.28 7.54 37.67
CA ASP A 250 9.15 6.38 37.47
C ASP A 250 10.25 6.56 36.40
N TRP A 251 10.37 7.70 35.71
CA TRP A 251 11.47 7.84 34.74
C TRP A 251 12.84 7.96 35.43
N LEU A 252 12.90 8.51 36.65
CA LEU A 252 14.14 8.54 37.45
C LEU A 252 14.37 7.23 38.22
N LEU A 253 13.30 6.49 38.51
CA LEU A 253 13.31 5.32 39.40
C LEU A 253 13.29 3.97 38.66
N GLY A 254 12.88 3.95 37.39
CA GLY A 254 12.75 2.75 36.58
C GLY A 254 14.09 2.04 36.33
N ALA A 255 14.02 0.72 36.29
CA ALA A 255 15.18 -0.19 36.19
C ALA A 255 16.15 0.11 35.02
N ALA A 256 15.69 0.84 33.99
CA ALA A 256 16.51 1.22 32.83
C ALA A 256 17.51 2.36 33.10
N ASN A 257 17.42 3.08 34.23
CA ASN A 257 18.28 4.22 34.55
C ASN A 257 19.18 3.98 35.78
N ALA A 258 19.39 2.72 36.18
CA ALA A 258 20.33 2.38 37.26
C ALA A 258 21.76 2.89 36.97
N GLN A 259 22.14 3.02 35.71
CA GLN A 259 23.45 3.48 35.26
C GLN A 259 23.72 4.98 35.50
N LEU A 260 22.68 5.78 35.78
CA LEU A 260 22.79 7.20 36.11
C LEU A 260 22.90 7.45 37.63
N ARG A 261 22.79 6.40 38.44
CA ARG A 261 23.03 6.44 39.89
C ARG A 261 24.52 6.18 40.07
N GLY A 262 25.32 7.24 40.16
CA GLY A 262 26.74 7.13 40.45
C GLY A 262 26.99 6.15 41.59
N ALA A 263 28.03 5.33 41.46
CA ALA A 263 28.44 4.41 42.51
C ALA A 263 28.68 5.22 43.81
N LEU A 264 27.96 4.86 44.87
CA LEU A 264 28.26 5.30 46.23
C LEU A 264 29.51 4.57 46.75
#